data_AF-A0A837NIU8-F1
#
_entry.id   AF-A0A837NIU8-F1
#
_cell.length_a   1.000
_cell.length_b   1.000
_cell.length_c   1.000
_cell.angle_alpha   90.00
_cell.angle_beta   90.00
_cell.angle_gamma   90.00
#
_symmetry.space_group_name_H-M   'P 1'
#
loop_
_entity.id
_entity.type
_entity.pdbx_description
1 polymer ?
#
loop_
_entity_poly.entity_id
_entity_poly.type
_entity_poly.pdbx_seq_one_letter_code
_entity_poly.pdbx_strand_id
1 'polypeptide(L)'
;MRQDVKKIRNLLKQYAKLKRDLTAFNQVSSPSFDGVSSHSSRNGAESRLINHVDLSYQLKEVEDALNAIDDPQYQFILHDYVIEKHFTRNEACNQLSVSVSKFNYMKNEALHAFAKFYSDLTV
;
A
#
# COMPACT_ATOMS: atom_id res chain seq x y z
N MET A 1 9.35 -18.46 5.44
CA MET A 1 8.44 -17.80 6.40
C MET A 1 8.90 -16.43 6.88
N ARG A 2 9.97 -16.29 7.68
CA ARG A 2 10.39 -14.95 8.19
C ARG A 2 10.76 -13.95 7.09
N GLN A 3 11.26 -14.42 5.94
CA GLN A 3 11.62 -13.56 4.81
C GLN A 3 10.39 -13.08 4.04
N ASP A 4 9.38 -13.93 3.87
CA ASP A 4 8.16 -13.62 3.10
C ASP A 4 7.36 -12.52 3.78
N VAL A 5 7.15 -12.64 5.10
CA VAL A 5 6.51 -11.60 5.93
C VAL A 5 7.26 -10.27 5.88
N LYS A 6 8.60 -10.30 5.78
CA LYS A 6 9.40 -9.07 5.62
C LYS A 6 9.20 -8.43 4.25
N LYS A 7 9.15 -9.23 3.18
CA LYS A 7 8.88 -8.75 1.81
C LYS A 7 7.50 -8.12 1.72
N ILE A 8 6.47 -8.79 2.23
CA ILE A 8 5.08 -8.27 2.27
C ILE A 8 5.02 -6.95 3.04
N ARG A 9 5.64 -6.89 4.21
CA ARG A 9 5.68 -5.64 4.98
C ARG A 9 6.39 -4.51 4.23
N ASN A 10 7.44 -4.82 3.46
CA ASN A 10 8.14 -3.82 2.67
C ASN A 10 7.28 -3.35 1.49
N LEU A 11 6.53 -4.25 0.85
CA LEU A 11 5.54 -3.91 -0.18
C LEU A 11 4.50 -2.94 0.37
N LEU A 12 3.87 -3.25 1.51
CA LEU A 12 2.88 -2.38 2.14
C LEU A 12 3.44 -1.01 2.55
N LYS A 13 4.71 -0.96 2.98
CA LYS A 13 5.38 0.33 3.27
C LYS A 13 5.62 1.16 2.01
N GLN A 14 6.01 0.51 0.90
CA GLN A 14 6.20 1.18 -0.38
C GLN A 14 4.86 1.71 -0.91
N TYR A 15 3.80 0.89 -0.83
CA TYR A 15 2.43 1.31 -1.13
C TYR A 15 2.04 2.55 -0.32
N ALA A 16 2.22 2.53 1.00
CA ALA A 16 1.89 3.65 1.87
C ALA A 16 2.66 4.93 1.50
N LYS A 17 3.93 4.81 1.10
CA LYS A 17 4.74 5.94 0.65
C LYS A 17 4.20 6.48 -0.67
N LEU A 18 3.99 5.61 -1.65
CA LEU A 18 3.54 6.00 -2.98
C LEU A 18 2.15 6.66 -2.95
N LYS A 19 1.23 6.17 -2.10
CA LYS A 19 -0.08 6.76 -1.87
C LYS A 19 0.00 8.18 -1.31
N ARG A 20 0.91 8.42 -0.35
CA ARG A 20 1.17 9.77 0.19
C ARG A 20 1.79 10.69 -0.85
N ASP A 21 2.76 10.20 -1.61
CA ASP A 21 3.43 10.97 -2.66
C ASP A 21 2.44 11.36 -3.78
N LEU A 22 1.57 10.44 -4.21
CA LEU A 22 0.46 10.71 -5.14
C LEU A 22 -0.52 11.75 -4.60
N THR A 23 -0.90 11.63 -3.33
CA THR A 23 -1.81 12.58 -2.69
C THR A 23 -1.18 13.98 -2.62
N ALA A 24 0.11 14.08 -2.28
CA ALA A 24 0.84 15.33 -2.29
C ALA A 24 0.98 15.91 -3.71
N PHE A 25 1.28 15.08 -4.72
CA PHE A 25 1.36 15.52 -6.12
C PHE A 25 0.01 16.07 -6.63
N ASN A 26 -1.11 15.42 -6.31
CA ASN A 26 -2.44 15.89 -6.67
C ASN A 26 -2.81 17.20 -5.96
N GLN A 27 -2.33 17.43 -4.73
CA GLN A 27 -2.51 18.71 -4.02
C GLN A 27 -1.68 19.86 -4.62
N VAL A 28 -0.50 19.56 -5.16
CA VAL A 28 0.39 20.56 -5.80
C VAL A 28 0.03 20.77 -7.27
N SER A 29 -0.67 19.83 -7.89
CA SER A 29 -1.13 19.91 -9.28
C SER A 29 -2.40 20.76 -9.40
N SER A 30 -2.25 22.07 -9.17
CA SER A 30 -3.03 23.09 -9.87
C SER A 30 -2.06 23.92 -10.72
N PRO A 31 -1.67 23.46 -11.92
CA PRO A 31 -1.00 24.35 -12.86
C PRO A 31 -2.07 25.15 -13.61
N SER A 32 -2.08 26.47 -13.44
CA SER A 32 -2.46 27.33 -14.55
C SER A 32 -1.56 26.97 -15.72
N PHE A 33 -2.16 26.42 -16.77
CA PHE A 33 -1.49 26.10 -18.01
C PHE A 33 -1.11 27.42 -18.67
N ASP A 34 0.12 27.89 -18.45
CA ASP A 34 0.70 28.92 -19.29
C ASP A 34 2.05 28.44 -19.83
N GLY A 35 2.22 28.72 -21.12
CA GLY A 35 2.82 27.79 -22.07
C GLY A 35 4.31 27.59 -21.96
N VAL A 36 4.78 26.46 -22.47
CA VAL A 36 6.11 26.43 -23.09
C VAL A 36 6.22 25.41 -24.22
N SER A 37 6.76 25.95 -25.30
CA SER A 37 7.42 25.39 -26.47
C SER A 37 7.86 23.92 -26.44
N SER A 38 7.60 23.30 -27.60
CA SER A 38 8.34 22.24 -28.28
C SER A 38 9.75 21.96 -27.78
N HIS A 39 10.03 20.72 -27.36
CA HIS A 39 11.28 20.02 -27.70
C HIS A 39 11.07 18.50 -27.59
N SER A 40 11.57 17.79 -28.60
CA SER A 40 11.47 16.35 -28.83
C SER A 40 12.03 15.49 -27.69
N SER A 41 11.15 14.76 -27.01
CA SER A 41 11.52 13.69 -26.06
C SER A 41 10.55 12.52 -26.20
N ARG A 42 10.57 11.87 -27.36
CA ARG A 42 9.63 10.80 -27.70
C ARG A 42 9.84 9.53 -26.85
N ASN A 43 11.10 9.19 -26.54
CA ASN A 43 11.40 7.98 -25.75
C ASN A 43 11.27 8.17 -24.23
N GLY A 44 11.53 9.39 -23.73
CA GLY A 44 11.45 9.68 -22.29
C GLY A 44 10.01 9.74 -21.79
N ALA A 45 9.10 10.30 -22.61
CA ALA A 45 7.68 10.35 -22.29
C ALA A 45 7.04 8.96 -22.32
N GLU A 46 7.32 8.14 -23.34
CA GLU A 46 6.79 6.78 -23.46
C GLU A 46 7.24 5.87 -22.30
N SER A 47 8.53 5.89 -21.93
CA SER A 47 9.04 5.08 -20.80
C SER A 47 8.46 5.54 -19.45
N ARG A 48 8.24 6.84 -19.26
CA ARG A 48 7.56 7.38 -18.07
C ARG A 48 6.11 6.94 -18.01
N LEU A 49 5.40 6.91 -19.14
CA LEU A 49 4.02 6.46 -19.22
C LEU A 49 3.90 4.95 -18.93
N ILE A 50 4.77 4.12 -19.52
CA ILE A 50 4.80 2.67 -19.25
C ILE A 50 5.07 2.40 -17.76
N ASN A 51 6.10 3.03 -17.20
CA ASN A 51 6.40 2.90 -15.77
C ASN A 51 5.24 3.37 -14.86
N HIS A 52 4.52 4.42 -15.26
CA HIS A 52 3.36 4.91 -14.53
C HIS A 52 2.18 3.93 -14.58
N VAL A 53 1.93 3.32 -15.74
CA VAL A 53 0.90 2.28 -15.91
C VAL A 53 1.23 1.05 -15.08
N ASP A 54 2.47 0.58 -15.11
CA ASP A 54 2.92 -0.59 -14.32
C ASP A 54 2.79 -0.34 -12.81
N LEU A 55 3.17 0.84 -12.34
CA LEU A 55 2.99 1.24 -10.94
C LEU A 55 1.51 1.34 -10.55
N SER A 56 0.68 1.92 -11.42
CA SER A 56 -0.76 2.04 -11.18
C SER A 56 -1.43 0.67 -11.11
N TYR A 57 -0.99 -0.27 -11.94
CA TYR A 57 -1.46 -1.64 -11.92
C TYR A 57 -1.08 -2.34 -10.61
N GLN A 58 0.19 -2.26 -10.18
CA GLN A 58 0.62 -2.81 -8.89
C GLN A 58 -0.10 -2.20 -7.69
N LEU A 59 -0.39 -0.89 -7.71
CA LEU A 59 -1.19 -0.25 -6.66
C LEU A 59 -2.58 -0.85 -6.59
N LYS A 60 -3.22 -1.03 -7.74
CA LYS A 60 -4.56 -1.59 -7.83
C LYS A 60 -4.59 -3.02 -7.30
N GLU A 61 -3.63 -3.86 -7.64
CA GLU A 61 -3.53 -5.22 -7.11
C GLU A 61 -3.39 -5.24 -5.58
N VAL A 62 -2.61 -4.32 -5.02
CA VAL A 62 -2.46 -4.18 -3.56
C VAL A 62 -3.78 -3.73 -2.93
N GLU A 63 -4.50 -2.79 -3.55
CA GLU A 63 -5.81 -2.32 -3.07
C GLU A 63 -6.88 -3.40 -3.15
N ASP A 64 -6.95 -4.14 -4.25
CA ASP A 64 -7.88 -5.24 -4.43
C ASP A 64 -7.60 -6.38 -3.44
N ALA A 65 -6.32 -6.71 -3.20
CA ALA A 65 -5.92 -7.69 -2.18
C ALA A 65 -6.25 -7.24 -0.75
N LEU A 66 -6.11 -5.94 -0.45
CA LEU A 66 -6.53 -5.38 0.84
C LEU A 66 -8.06 -5.46 0.98
N ASN A 67 -8.81 -5.05 -0.03
CA ASN A 67 -10.28 -5.05 -0.02
C ASN A 67 -10.89 -6.46 0.04
N ALA A 68 -10.17 -7.49 -0.43
CA ALA A 68 -10.61 -8.89 -0.37
C ALA A 68 -10.57 -9.50 1.05
N ILE A 69 -10.02 -8.79 2.04
CA ILE A 69 -9.95 -9.27 3.43
C ILE A 69 -11.27 -8.96 4.14
N ASP A 70 -12.06 -10.00 4.40
CA ASP A 70 -13.37 -9.85 5.05
C ASP A 70 -13.30 -9.60 6.57
N ASP A 71 -12.21 -9.99 7.22
CA ASP A 71 -12.06 -9.85 8.68
C ASP A 71 -11.79 -8.38 9.06
N PRO A 72 -12.70 -7.71 9.79
CA PRO A 72 -12.55 -6.31 10.17
C PRO A 72 -11.34 -6.04 11.07
N GLN A 73 -10.94 -7.03 11.89
CA GLN A 73 -9.76 -6.91 12.74
C GLN A 73 -8.49 -6.96 11.90
N TYR A 74 -8.47 -7.76 10.82
CA TYR A 74 -7.33 -7.82 9.92
C TYR A 74 -7.25 -6.57 9.05
N GLN A 75 -8.39 -6.05 8.59
CA GLN A 75 -8.50 -4.75 7.93
C GLN A 75 -7.87 -3.64 8.79
N PHE A 76 -8.32 -3.51 10.04
CA PHE A 76 -7.76 -2.54 11.00
C PHE A 76 -6.24 -2.72 11.18
N ILE A 77 -5.79 -3.96 11.36
CA ILE A 77 -4.36 -4.24 11.55
C ILE A 77 -3.55 -3.83 10.31
N LEU A 78 -4.04 -4.10 9.10
CA LEU A 78 -3.31 -3.81 7.87
C LEU A 78 -3.34 -2.32 7.54
N HIS A 79 -4.53 -1.72 7.49
CA HIS A 79 -4.71 -0.31 7.15
C HIS A 79 -4.19 0.62 8.25
N ASP A 80 -4.79 0.57 9.43
CA ASP A 80 -4.53 1.57 10.47
C ASP A 80 -3.20 1.36 11.17
N TYR A 81 -2.79 0.10 11.38
CA TYR A 81 -1.56 -0.20 12.12
C TYR A 81 -0.32 -0.39 11.23
N VAL A 82 -0.39 -1.17 10.15
CA VAL A 82 0.79 -1.47 9.31
C VAL A 82 1.06 -0.36 8.29
N ILE A 83 0.04 0.08 7.55
CA ILE A 83 0.16 1.04 6.43
C ILE A 83 0.21 2.48 6.96
N GLU A 84 -0.81 2.89 7.70
CA GLU A 84 -0.94 4.27 8.18
C GLU A 84 -0.21 4.55 9.48
N LYS A 85 0.02 3.51 10.30
CA LYS A 85 0.69 3.61 11.60
C LYS A 85 0.02 4.64 12.53
N HIS A 86 -1.30 4.76 12.48
CA HIS A 86 -2.07 5.64 13.35
C HIS A 86 -2.00 5.25 14.83
N PHE A 87 -1.70 3.97 15.10
CA PHE A 87 -1.71 3.41 16.44
C PHE A 87 -0.35 2.85 16.84
N THR A 88 0.04 3.10 18.09
CA THR A 88 1.08 2.30 18.75
C THR A 88 0.57 0.89 19.01
N ARG A 89 1.49 -0.04 19.28
CA ARG A 89 1.13 -1.44 19.58
C ARG A 89 0.16 -1.55 20.77
N ASN A 90 0.36 -0.73 21.81
CA ASN A 90 -0.48 -0.78 23.00
C ASN A 90 -1.88 -0.22 22.73
N GLU A 91 -1.99 0.88 21.97
CA GLU A 91 -3.28 1.43 21.57
C GLU A 91 -4.06 0.47 20.68
N ALA A 92 -3.40 -0.19 19.73
CA ALA A 92 -4.02 -1.21 18.89
C ALA A 92 -4.48 -2.44 19.69
N CYS A 93 -3.69 -2.86 20.70
CA CYS A 93 -4.10 -3.92 21.62
C CYS A 93 -5.33 -3.51 22.44
N ASN A 94 -5.39 -2.26 22.91
CA ASN A 94 -6.52 -1.73 23.66
C ASN A 94 -7.79 -1.63 22.79
N GLN A 95 -7.67 -1.11 21.56
CA GLN A 95 -8.76 -1.04 20.58
C GLN A 95 -9.37 -2.43 20.30
N LEU A 96 -8.52 -3.42 20.09
CA LEU A 96 -8.97 -4.79 19.82
C LEU A 96 -9.28 -5.59 21.10
N SER A 97 -9.06 -5.03 22.28
CA SER A 97 -9.19 -5.71 23.58
C SER A 97 -8.43 -7.05 23.65
N VAL A 98 -7.21 -7.09 23.12
CA VAL A 98 -6.36 -8.30 23.07
C VAL A 98 -5.02 -8.09 23.76
N SER A 99 -4.41 -9.19 24.21
CA SER A 99 -3.04 -9.17 24.70
C SER A 99 -2.03 -8.89 23.58
N VAL A 100 -0.84 -8.39 23.94
CA VAL A 100 0.26 -8.14 22.99
C VAL A 100 0.64 -9.39 22.19
N SER A 101 0.65 -10.56 22.83
CA SER A 101 0.97 -11.82 22.18
C SER A 101 -0.09 -12.19 21.15
N LYS A 102 -1.37 -12.06 21.51
CA LYS A 102 -2.50 -12.31 20.60
C LYS A 102 -2.51 -11.32 19.43
N PHE A 103 -2.27 -10.04 19.70
CA PHE A 103 -2.13 -9.02 18.66
C PHE A 103 -1.01 -9.37 17.66
N ASN A 104 0.16 -9.77 18.16
CA ASN A 104 1.27 -10.15 17.27
C ASN A 104 0.95 -11.38 16.41
N TYR A 105 0.21 -12.34 16.97
CA TYR A 105 -0.29 -13.48 16.20
C TYR A 105 -1.27 -13.02 15.12
N MET A 106 -2.33 -12.27 15.48
CA MET A 106 -3.31 -11.74 14.53
C MET A 106 -2.67 -10.91 13.43
N LYS A 107 -1.64 -10.12 13.76
CA LYS A 107 -0.87 -9.36 12.78
C LYS A 107 -0.13 -10.25 11.78
N ASN A 108 0.43 -11.36 12.22
CA ASN A 108 1.08 -12.28 11.29
C ASN A 108 0.03 -12.97 10.40
N GLU A 109 -1.09 -13.39 10.97
CA GLU A 109 -2.20 -13.99 10.22
C GLU A 109 -2.78 -13.02 9.19
N ALA A 110 -3.00 -11.75 9.56
CA ALA A 110 -3.45 -10.71 8.63
C ALA A 110 -2.48 -10.51 7.46
N LEU A 111 -1.17 -10.53 7.72
CA LEU A 111 -0.15 -10.45 6.67
C LEU A 111 -0.14 -11.69 5.78
N HIS A 112 -0.45 -12.87 6.32
CA HIS A 112 -0.59 -14.11 5.54
C HIS A 112 -1.86 -14.10 4.68
N ALA A 113 -2.98 -13.63 5.23
CA ALA A 113 -4.23 -13.47 4.49
C ALA A 113 -4.04 -12.53 3.29
N PHE A 114 -3.46 -11.36 3.52
CA PHE A 114 -3.09 -10.43 2.45
C PHE A 114 -2.20 -11.08 1.39
N ALA A 115 -1.16 -11.81 1.81
CA ALA A 115 -0.24 -12.44 0.87
C ALA A 115 -0.93 -13.45 -0.04
N LYS A 116 -1.90 -14.21 0.51
CA LYS A 116 -2.67 -15.18 -0.26
C LYS A 116 -3.47 -14.48 -1.36
N PHE A 117 -4.25 -13.46 -1.01
CA PHE A 117 -5.03 -12.70 -2.00
C PHE A 117 -4.15 -11.99 -3.03
N TYR A 118 -3.03 -11.41 -2.60
CA TYR A 118 -2.10 -10.77 -3.51
C TYR A 118 -1.47 -11.77 -4.49
N SER A 119 -1.03 -12.94 -4.00
CA SER A 119 -0.51 -13.99 -4.88
C SER A 119 -1.55 -14.47 -5.88
N ASP A 120 -2.81 -14.68 -5.46
CA ASP A 120 -3.90 -15.14 -6.33
C ASP A 120 -4.23 -14.14 -7.46
N LEU A 121 -3.97 -12.83 -7.26
CA LEU A 121 -4.17 -11.79 -8.27
C LEU A 121 -3.02 -11.68 -9.28
N THR A 122 -1.83 -12.16 -8.92
CA THR A 122 -0.59 -12.03 -9.72
C THR A 122 -0.25 -13.25 -10.58
N VAL A 123 -1.17 -14.22 -10.72
CA VAL A 123 -1.02 -15.45 -11.53
C VAL A 123 -1.50 -15.26 -12.96
#